data_AF-A0A5J6V1F6-F1
#
_entry.id   AF-A0A5J6V1F6-F1
#
_cell.length_a   1.000
_cell.length_b   1.000
_cell.length_c   1.000
_cell.angle_alpha   90.00
_cell.angle_beta   90.00
_cell.angle_gamma   90.00
#
_symmetry.space_group_name_H-M   'P 1'
#
loop_
_entity.id
_entity.type
_entity.pdbx_description
1 polymer ?
#
loop_
_entity_poly.entity_id
_entity_poly.type
_entity_poly.pdbx_seq_one_letter_code
_entity_poly.pdbx_strand_id
1 'polypeptide(L)'
;MPYIDIEATRQAARRVVDAGTDVEGACRDSRCTDAAAELQGSRTLAALEPFRGLVDRRLWLVRGELRVVGTAMGELAERTATATGDAP
;
A
#
# COMPACT_ATOMS: atom_id res chain seq x y z
N MET A 1 -4.22 26.83 -17.91
CA MET A 1 -3.17 26.09 -17.17
C MET A 1 -3.85 25.01 -16.35
N PRO A 2 -3.28 23.79 -16.21
CA PRO A 2 -3.90 22.75 -15.39
C PRO A 2 -3.97 23.26 -13.94
N TYR A 3 -5.18 23.33 -13.39
CA TYR A 3 -5.42 23.68 -12.00
C TYR A 3 -5.18 22.41 -11.17
N ILE A 4 -4.06 22.35 -10.46
CA ILE A 4 -3.78 21.30 -9.50
C ILE A 4 -4.31 21.79 -8.16
N ASP A 5 -5.35 21.14 -7.66
CA ASP A 5 -5.82 21.34 -6.30
C ASP A 5 -4.80 20.72 -5.33
N ILE A 6 -4.02 21.58 -4.69
CA ILE A 6 -2.93 21.22 -3.79
C ILE A 6 -3.46 20.42 -2.60
N GLU A 7 -4.62 20.82 -2.05
CA GLU A 7 -5.18 20.18 -0.86
C GLU A 7 -5.80 18.82 -1.21
N ALA A 8 -6.48 18.73 -2.35
CA ALA A 8 -6.94 17.43 -2.87
C ALA A 8 -5.77 16.48 -3.15
N THR A 9 -4.64 17.00 -3.64
CA THR A 9 -3.42 16.23 -3.91
C THR A 9 -2.78 15.73 -2.62
N ARG A 10 -2.69 16.58 -1.59
CA ARG A 10 -2.24 16.18 -0.23
C ARG A 10 -3.16 15.12 0.38
N GLN A 11 -4.47 15.30 0.26
CA GLN A 11 -5.44 14.33 0.77
C GLN A 11 -5.32 12.98 0.05
N ALA A 12 -5.16 12.99 -1.26
CA ALA A 12 -4.94 11.78 -2.04
C ALA A 12 -3.62 11.08 -1.67
N ALA A 13 -2.53 11.84 -1.47
CA ALA A 13 -1.25 11.30 -1.00
C ALA A 13 -1.39 10.57 0.35
N ARG A 14 -2.11 11.17 1.31
CA ARG A 14 -2.39 10.55 2.62
C ARG A 14 -3.18 9.25 2.47
N ARG A 15 -4.27 9.25 1.69
CA ARG A 15 -5.08 8.03 1.44
C ARG A 15 -4.26 6.90 0.82
N VAL A 16 -3.32 7.22 -0.08
CA VAL A 16 -2.44 6.23 -0.71
C VAL A 16 -1.45 5.64 0.31
N VAL A 17 -0.91 6.46 1.22
CA VAL A 17 -0.06 5.99 2.33
C VAL A 17 -0.84 5.14 3.32
N ASP A 18 -2.06 5.55 3.67
CA ASP A 18 -2.95 4.81 4.56
C ASP A 18 -3.30 3.44 3.95
N ALA A 19 -3.65 3.38 2.66
CA ALA A 19 -3.88 2.13 1.95
C ALA A 19 -2.64 1.20 1.96
N GLY A 20 -1.43 1.76 1.88
CA GLY A 20 -0.19 1.00 2.02
C GLY A 20 -0.02 0.40 3.43
N THR A 21 -0.47 1.11 4.46
CA THR A 21 -0.49 0.65 5.86
C THR A 21 -1.54 -0.44 6.08
N ASP A 22 -2.72 -0.29 5.49
CA ASP A 22 -3.79 -1.29 5.56
C ASP A 22 -3.38 -2.61 4.88
N VAL A 23 -2.67 -2.54 3.74
CA VAL A 23 -2.07 -3.71 3.08
C VAL A 23 -1.05 -4.39 4.00
N GLU A 24 -0.25 -3.64 4.75
CA GLU A 24 0.69 -4.19 5.73
C GLU A 24 -0.03 -4.88 6.90
N GLY A 25 -1.13 -4.30 7.38
CA GLY A 25 -2.01 -4.90 8.39
C GLY A 25 -2.62 -6.22 7.90
N ALA A 26 -3.20 -6.21 6.70
CA ALA A 26 -3.83 -7.38 6.09
C ALA A 26 -2.84 -8.53 5.80
N CYS A 27 -1.58 -8.23 5.47
CA CYS A 27 -0.53 -9.25 5.38
C CYS A 27 -0.29 -9.95 6.72
N ARG A 28 -0.24 -9.19 7.82
CA ARG A 28 0.02 -9.72 9.17
C ARG A 28 -1.17 -10.50 9.74
N ASP A 29 -2.38 -10.06 9.43
CA ASP A 29 -3.65 -10.64 9.90
C ASP A 29 -4.24 -11.69 8.96
N SER A 30 -3.52 -12.08 7.91
CA SER A 30 -4.03 -13.05 6.95
C SER A 30 -4.42 -14.35 7.68
N ARG A 31 -5.73 -14.61 7.73
CA ARG A 31 -6.44 -15.82 8.22
C ARG A 31 -5.90 -17.15 7.67
N CYS A 32 -4.84 -17.10 6.88
CA CYS A 32 -3.99 -18.20 6.46
C CYS A 32 -3.48 -19.03 7.64
N THR A 33 -3.30 -18.45 8.84
CA THR A 33 -2.90 -19.22 10.03
C THR A 33 -3.96 -20.23 10.47
N ASP A 34 -5.25 -19.87 10.42
CA ASP A 34 -6.34 -20.75 10.86
C ASP A 34 -6.58 -21.86 9.83
N ALA A 35 -6.63 -21.51 8.54
CA ALA A 35 -6.76 -22.49 7.45
C ALA A 35 -5.53 -23.41 7.35
N ALA A 36 -4.32 -22.92 7.65
CA ALA A 36 -3.12 -23.76 7.68
C ALA A 36 -3.14 -24.76 8.85
N ALA A 37 -3.70 -24.39 10.00
CA ALA A 37 -3.88 -25.29 11.13
C ALA A 37 -4.89 -26.40 10.82
N GLU A 38 -6.01 -26.08 10.15
CA GLU A 38 -7.01 -27.08 9.72
C GLU A 38 -6.46 -28.05 8.66
N LEU A 39 -5.51 -27.60 7.83
CA LEU A 39 -4.90 -28.39 6.77
C LEU A 39 -3.59 -29.06 7.18
N GLN A 40 -3.22 -28.99 8.47
CA GLN A 40 -1.95 -29.50 8.98
C GLN A 40 -1.82 -31.01 8.73
N GLY A 41 -0.73 -31.42 8.06
CA GLY A 41 -0.50 -32.81 7.65
C GLY A 41 -1.16 -33.22 6.33
N SER A 42 -1.96 -32.34 5.70
CA SER A 42 -2.52 -32.60 4.37
C SER A 42 -1.52 -32.28 3.25
N ARG A 43 -1.63 -32.99 2.13
CA ARG A 43 -0.91 -32.64 0.89
C ARG A 43 -1.37 -31.31 0.29
N THR A 44 -2.59 -30.89 0.60
CA THR A 44 -3.18 -29.62 0.16
C THR A 44 -2.43 -28.43 0.76
N LEU A 45 -2.02 -28.52 2.02
CA LEU A 45 -1.22 -27.46 2.67
C LEU A 45 0.10 -27.23 1.94
N ALA A 46 0.83 -28.31 1.60
CA ALA A 46 2.08 -28.22 0.85
C ALA A 46 1.90 -27.60 -0.55
N ALA A 47 0.73 -27.77 -1.16
CA ALA A 47 0.40 -27.14 -2.44
C ALA A 47 0.02 -25.66 -2.30
N LEU A 48 -0.46 -25.23 -1.14
CA LEU A 48 -0.88 -23.85 -0.86
C LEU A 48 0.26 -22.95 -0.37
N GLU A 49 1.26 -23.52 0.31
CA GLU A 49 2.43 -22.79 0.84
C GLU A 49 3.13 -21.86 -0.19
N PRO A 50 3.36 -22.30 -1.46
CA PRO A 50 3.98 -21.45 -2.47
C PRO A 50 3.11 -20.24 -2.85
N PHE A 51 1.78 -20.41 -2.85
CA PHE A 51 0.85 -19.33 -3.16
C PHE A 51 0.81 -18.29 -2.05
N ARG A 52 0.95 -18.70 -0.79
CA ARG A 52 1.08 -17.78 0.35
C ARG A 52 2.29 -16.87 0.18
N GLY A 53 3.47 -17.45 -0.07
CA GLY A 53 4.69 -16.66 -0.29
C GLY A 53 4.60 -15.73 -1.51
N LEU A 54 3.90 -16.16 -2.57
CA LEU A 54 3.66 -15.32 -3.75
C LEU A 54 2.73 -14.13 -3.46
N VAL A 55 1.64 -14.38 -2.73
CA VAL A 55 0.71 -13.32 -2.31
C VAL A 55 1.40 -12.34 -1.38
N ASP A 56 2.13 -12.81 -0.37
CA ASP A 56 2.88 -11.96 0.56
C ASP A 56 3.90 -11.08 -0.18
N ARG A 57 4.64 -11.67 -1.14
CA ARG A 57 5.59 -10.94 -1.97
C ARG A 57 4.89 -9.88 -2.82
N ARG A 58 3.74 -10.19 -3.42
CA ARG A 58 3.03 -9.23 -4.27
C ARG A 58 2.45 -8.09 -3.45
N LEU A 59 1.90 -8.37 -2.28
CA LEU A 59 1.39 -7.34 -1.35
C LEU A 59 2.53 -6.44 -0.85
N TRP A 60 3.72 -7.00 -0.58
CA TRP A 60 4.91 -6.21 -0.26
C TRP A 60 5.34 -5.26 -1.39
N LEU A 61 5.28 -5.71 -2.64
CA LEU A 61 5.58 -4.87 -3.80
C LEU A 61 4.54 -3.75 -3.95
N VAL A 62 3.25 -4.07 -3.85
CA VAL A 62 2.16 -3.09 -3.93
C VAL A 62 2.29 -2.04 -2.83
N ARG A 63 2.63 -2.43 -1.59
CA ARG A 63 2.93 -1.49 -0.51
C ARG A 63 4.08 -0.54 -0.88
N GLY A 64 5.17 -1.07 -1.43
CA GLY A 64 6.32 -0.26 -1.85
C GLY A 64 5.92 0.76 -2.91
N GLU A 65 5.16 0.33 -3.91
CA GLU A 65 4.65 1.18 -4.99
C GLU A 65 3.73 2.29 -4.43
N LEU A 66 2.76 1.94 -3.57
CA LEU A 66 1.87 2.91 -2.93
C LEU A 66 2.65 3.96 -2.12
N ARG A 67 3.65 3.54 -1.35
CA ARG A 67 4.49 4.48 -0.58
C ARG A 67 5.25 5.46 -1.48
N VAL A 68 5.82 4.97 -2.58
CA VAL A 68 6.52 5.81 -3.57
C VAL A 68 5.56 6.82 -4.19
N VAL A 69 4.38 6.37 -4.63
CA VAL A 69 3.36 7.23 -5.23
C VAL A 69 2.88 8.29 -4.24
N GLY A 70 2.53 7.91 -3.02
CA GLY A 70 2.08 8.86 -1.99
C GLY A 70 3.13 9.90 -1.65
N THR A 71 4.41 9.50 -1.54
CA THR A 71 5.52 10.43 -1.28
C THR A 71 5.70 11.39 -2.45
N ALA A 72 5.72 10.89 -3.68
CA ALA A 72 5.86 11.72 -4.88
C ALA A 72 4.70 12.71 -5.05
N MET A 73 3.47 12.30 -4.74
CA MET A 73 2.30 13.19 -4.75
C MET A 73 2.41 14.29 -3.69
N GLY A 74 2.91 13.97 -2.49
CA GLY A 74 3.20 14.96 -1.45
C GLY A 74 4.27 15.96 -1.89
N GLU A 75 5.39 15.48 -2.42
CA GLU A 75 6.45 16.36 -2.95
C GLU A 75 5.96 17.25 -4.09
N LEU A 76 5.14 16.72 -5.00
CA LEU A 76 4.56 17.49 -6.09
C LEU A 76 3.66 18.61 -5.56
N ALA A 77 2.82 18.31 -4.56
CA ALA A 77 1.94 19.30 -3.94
C ALA A 77 2.75 20.43 -3.28
N GLU A 78 3.81 20.09 -2.54
CA GLU A 78 4.68 21.08 -1.88
C GLU A 78 5.45 21.95 -2.88
N ARG A 79 6.02 21.34 -3.93
CA ARG A 79 6.71 22.09 -5.00
C ARG A 79 5.74 23.01 -5.73
N THR A 80 4.50 22.57 -5.95
CA THR A 80 3.46 23.37 -6.60
C THR A 80 3.05 24.54 -5.71
N ALA A 81 2.78 24.31 -4.42
CA ALA A 81 2.45 25.36 -3.45
C ALA A 81 3.54 26.43 -3.34
N THR A 82 4.81 26.01 -3.31
CA THR A 82 5.96 26.93 -3.29
C THR A 82 6.03 27.76 -4.57
N ALA A 83 5.79 27.14 -5.74
CA ALA A 83 5.86 27.82 -7.03
C ALA A 83 4.69 28.79 -7.26
N THR A 84 3.52 28.54 -6.67
CA THR A 84 2.34 29.40 -6.79
C THR A 84 2.23 30.46 -5.69
N GLY A 85 3.10 30.43 -4.68
CA GLY A 85 3.04 31.35 -3.54
C GLY A 85 1.94 31.03 -2.53
N ASP A 86 1.39 29.81 -2.57
CA ASP A 86 0.39 29.28 -1.62
C ASP A 86 1.04 28.56 -0.42
N ALA A 87 2.37 28.62 -0.30
CA ALA A 87 3.07 28.11 0.87
C ALA A 87 2.75 28.98 2.11
N PRO A 88 2.46 28.38 3.28
CA PRO A 88 2.19 29.13 4.51
C PRO A 88 3.40 29.95 4.99
#